data_AF-A0A955NYX7-F1
#
_entry.id   AF-A0A955NYX7-F1
#
_cell.length_a   1.000
_cell.length_b   1.000
_cell.length_c   1.000
_cell.angle_alpha   90.00
_cell.angle_beta   90.00
_cell.angle_gamma   90.00
#
_symmetry.space_group_name_H-M   'P 1'
#
loop_
_entity.id
_entity.type
_entity.pdbx_description
1 polymer ?
#
loop_
_entity_poly.entity_id
_entity_poly.type
_entity_poly.pdbx_seq_one_letter_code
_entity_poly.pdbx_strand_id
1 'polypeptide(L)'
;MSLAQEMVFPTEERGAPRIGLRLFLLGLAVFSVGVYGLVEDILWIAQPFYAFAWWGYIFMLDGFCSMKRGSSILTTRRRHFWPMVIWSITFWYLFEALNLRYQNWYYVGAFQNLFIGYVFGWFAFGTVLIGMFETYEAVCVLGFWKNWKGKPRQYAPWVSYAWQGLGLTMLTLSVVFPTYLAPLIWG
;
A
#
# COMPACT_ATOMS: atom_id res chain seq x y z
N MET A 1 24.07 2.22 16.49
CA MET A 1 22.62 2.25 16.24
C MET A 1 22.23 3.73 16.28
N SER A 2 21.78 4.33 15.18
CA SER A 2 21.62 5.79 15.09
C SER A 2 20.31 6.21 15.75
N LEU A 3 20.34 7.25 16.58
CA LEU A 3 19.19 7.85 17.29
C LEU A 3 17.99 8.19 16.36
N ALA A 4 18.23 8.39 15.07
CA ALA A 4 17.18 8.59 14.08
C ALA A 4 16.30 7.34 13.85
N GLN A 5 16.85 6.15 14.09
CA GLN A 5 16.17 4.87 13.91
C GLN A 5 15.25 4.54 15.09
N GLU A 6 15.59 5.01 16.30
CA GLU A 6 14.75 4.93 17.51
C GLU A 6 13.58 5.91 17.48
N MET A 7 13.74 7.07 16.83
CA MET A 7 12.69 8.10 16.78
C MET A 7 11.55 7.75 15.80
N VAL A 8 11.83 6.94 14.78
CA VAL A 8 10.83 6.45 13.82
C VAL A 8 10.18 5.15 14.30
N PHE A 9 10.90 4.33 15.07
CA PHE A 9 10.42 3.05 15.57
C PHE A 9 10.79 2.90 17.05
N PRO A 10 9.88 3.23 17.98
CA PRO A 10 10.13 3.02 19.41
C PRO A 10 10.42 1.54 19.67
N THR A 11 11.11 1.26 20.77
CA THR A 11 11.39 -0.09 21.29
C THR A 11 10.10 -0.80 21.67
N GLU A 12 9.33 -1.22 20.68
CA GLU A 12 8.05 -1.88 20.86
C GLU A 12 8.20 -3.37 21.18
N GLU A 13 7.17 -3.91 21.85
CA GLU A 13 7.07 -5.31 22.26
C GLU A 13 7.40 -6.25 21.09
N ARG A 14 8.33 -7.18 21.34
CA ARG A 14 8.68 -8.20 20.37
C ARG A 14 7.58 -9.24 20.32
N GLY A 15 6.90 -9.36 19.18
CA GLY A 15 5.98 -10.43 18.87
C GLY A 15 6.67 -11.80 18.84
N ALA A 16 5.91 -12.85 19.10
CA ALA A 16 6.44 -14.21 19.08
C ALA A 16 6.80 -14.63 17.64
N PRO A 17 8.01 -15.15 17.38
CA PRO A 17 8.47 -15.50 16.03
C PRO A 17 7.59 -16.55 15.32
N ARG A 18 6.86 -17.37 16.09
CA ARG A 18 5.89 -18.35 15.58
C ARG A 18 4.72 -17.68 14.85
N ILE A 19 4.32 -16.48 15.26
CA ILE A 19 3.23 -15.74 14.61
C ILE A 19 3.70 -15.25 13.23
N GLY A 20 4.92 -14.70 13.16
CA GLY A 20 5.52 -14.27 11.90
C GLY A 20 5.63 -15.40 10.88
N LEU A 21 6.08 -16.58 11.29
CA LEU A 21 6.14 -17.75 10.39
C LEU A 21 4.74 -18.16 9.88
N ARG A 22 3.73 -18.18 10.75
CA ARG A 22 2.35 -18.54 10.36
C ARG A 22 1.79 -17.55 9.34
N LEU A 23 2.02 -16.25 9.53
CA LEU A 23 1.59 -15.21 8.59
C LEU A 23 2.32 -15.32 7.26
N PHE A 24 3.62 -15.59 7.30
CA PHE A 24 4.39 -15.80 6.08
C PHE A 24 3.85 -16.99 5.26
N LEU A 25 3.62 -18.13 5.92
CA LEU A 25 3.07 -19.33 5.28
C LEU A 25 1.62 -19.11 4.78
N LEU A 26 0.81 -18.38 5.54
CA LEU A 26 -0.53 -17.99 5.12
C LEU A 26 -0.47 -17.11 3.86
N GLY A 27 0.41 -16.11 3.85
CA GLY A 27 0.59 -15.24 2.69
C GLY A 27 1.03 -16.01 1.46
N LEU A 28 1.98 -16.94 1.61
CA LEU A 28 2.43 -17.81 0.53
C LEU A 28 1.29 -18.68 -0.01
N ALA A 29 0.47 -19.26 0.88
CA ALA A 29 -0.67 -20.08 0.48
C ALA A 29 -1.73 -19.26 -0.26
N VAL A 30 -2.11 -18.09 0.26
CA VAL A 30 -3.09 -17.17 -0.36
C VAL A 30 -2.60 -16.72 -1.74
N PHE A 31 -1.33 -16.32 -1.86
CA PHE A 31 -0.73 -15.93 -3.12
C PHE A 31 -0.72 -17.09 -4.12
N SER A 32 -0.31 -18.29 -3.68
CA SER A 32 -0.25 -19.48 -4.53
C SER A 32 -1.62 -19.92 -5.04
N VAL A 33 -2.66 -19.85 -4.19
CA VAL A 33 -4.05 -20.10 -4.58
C VAL A 33 -4.50 -19.09 -5.64
N GLY A 34 -4.18 -17.80 -5.45
CA GLY A 34 -4.48 -16.76 -6.43
C GLY A 34 -3.83 -17.03 -7.79
N VAL A 35 -2.53 -17.34 -7.80
CA VAL A 35 -1.79 -17.66 -9.03
C VAL A 35 -2.34 -18.92 -9.70
N TYR A 36 -2.59 -19.98 -8.93
CA TYR A 36 -3.16 -21.21 -9.46
C TYR A 36 -4.53 -20.98 -10.11
N GLY A 37 -5.43 -20.28 -9.41
CA GLY A 37 -6.75 -19.97 -9.95
C GLY A 37 -6.71 -19.04 -11.17
N LEU A 38 -5.71 -18.17 -11.26
CA LEU A 38 -5.48 -17.34 -12.45
C LEU A 38 -4.98 -18.19 -13.64
N VAL A 39 -4.05 -19.11 -13.42
CA VAL A 39 -3.47 -19.97 -14.47
C VAL A 39 -4.51 -20.97 -15.00
N GLU A 40 -5.33 -21.54 -14.13
CA GLU A 40 -6.40 -22.49 -14.48
C GLU A 40 -7.70 -21.79 -14.91
N ASP A 41 -7.71 -20.46 -15.02
CA ASP A 41 -8.87 -19.63 -15.37
C ASP A 41 -10.13 -19.94 -14.54
N ILE A 42 -9.94 -20.18 -13.25
CA ILE A 42 -11.03 -20.43 -12.30
C ILE A 42 -11.66 -19.07 -11.98
N LEU A 43 -12.76 -18.75 -12.66
CA LEU A 43 -13.40 -17.42 -12.64
C LEU A 43 -13.49 -16.77 -11.25
N TRP A 44 -13.95 -17.50 -10.23
CA TRP A 44 -14.17 -16.96 -8.87
C TRP A 44 -12.87 -16.75 -8.07
N ILE A 45 -11.71 -17.20 -8.58
CA ILE A 45 -10.37 -16.89 -8.05
C ILE A 45 -9.67 -15.87 -8.95
N ALA A 46 -9.74 -16.07 -10.26
CA ALA A 46 -9.10 -15.21 -11.26
C ALA A 46 -9.67 -13.78 -11.25
N GLN A 47 -10.99 -13.64 -11.12
CA GLN A 47 -11.66 -12.33 -11.08
C GLN A 47 -11.20 -11.48 -9.87
N PRO A 48 -11.20 -11.99 -8.63
CA PRO A 48 -10.62 -11.28 -7.48
C PRO A 48 -9.10 -11.47 -7.31
N PHE A 49 -8.35 -11.89 -8.34
CA PHE A 49 -6.91 -12.21 -8.25
C PHE A 49 -6.09 -11.11 -7.55
N TYR A 50 -6.42 -9.84 -7.82
CA TYR A 50 -5.77 -8.70 -7.17
C TYR A 50 -5.75 -8.83 -5.64
N ALA A 51 -6.88 -9.21 -5.03
CA ALA A 51 -6.97 -9.36 -3.58
C ALA A 51 -6.09 -10.52 -3.07
N PHE A 52 -6.09 -11.65 -3.77
CA PHE A 52 -5.21 -12.77 -3.42
C PHE A 52 -3.73 -12.38 -3.50
N ALA A 53 -3.33 -11.70 -4.58
CA ALA A 53 -1.96 -11.27 -4.78
C ALA A 53 -1.51 -10.28 -3.69
N TRP A 54 -2.31 -9.23 -3.44
CA TRP A 54 -1.96 -8.18 -2.49
C TRP A 54 -2.00 -8.64 -1.03
N TRP A 55 -3.03 -9.37 -0.61
CA TRP A 55 -3.09 -9.89 0.76
C TRP A 55 -2.03 -10.96 1.01
N GLY A 56 -1.78 -11.83 0.01
CA GLY A 56 -0.67 -12.79 0.07
C GLY A 56 0.67 -12.10 0.26
N TYR A 57 0.94 -11.07 -0.56
CA TYR A 57 2.14 -10.23 -0.47
C TYR A 57 2.30 -9.55 0.89
N ILE A 58 1.24 -8.91 1.39
CA ILE A 58 1.24 -8.22 2.69
C ILE A 58 1.54 -9.19 3.83
N PHE A 59 0.88 -10.35 3.87
CA PHE A 59 1.13 -11.34 4.93
C PHE A 59 2.54 -11.94 4.86
N MET A 60 3.09 -12.13 3.65
CA MET A 60 4.48 -12.54 3.48
C MET A 60 5.44 -11.49 4.02
N LEU A 61 5.25 -10.22 3.68
CA LEU A 61 6.12 -9.15 4.18
C LEU A 61 6.01 -8.97 5.70
N ASP A 62 4.80 -8.92 6.24
CA ASP A 62 4.58 -8.75 7.67
C ASP A 62 5.17 -9.93 8.47
N GLY A 63 4.95 -11.15 7.98
CA GLY A 63 5.55 -12.35 8.55
C GLY A 63 7.08 -12.31 8.52
N PHE A 64 7.66 -11.88 7.41
CA PHE A 64 9.10 -11.70 7.26
C PHE A 64 9.69 -10.65 8.22
N CYS A 65 9.07 -9.46 8.29
CA CYS A 65 9.43 -8.38 9.20
C CYS A 65 9.32 -8.82 10.65
N SER A 66 8.21 -9.50 11.01
CA SER A 66 7.98 -10.03 12.34
C SER A 66 9.04 -11.07 12.74
N MET A 67 9.44 -11.98 11.85
CA MET A 67 10.51 -12.95 12.14
C MET A 67 11.89 -12.31 12.31
N LYS A 68 12.20 -11.26 11.54
CA LYS A 68 13.53 -10.64 11.53
C LYS A 68 13.72 -9.57 12.61
N ARG A 69 12.71 -8.71 12.81
CA ARG A 69 12.76 -7.57 13.74
C ARG A 69 11.96 -7.83 15.02
N GLY A 70 11.06 -8.81 15.02
CA GLY A 70 10.15 -9.04 16.13
C GLY A 70 8.96 -8.07 16.14
N SER A 71 8.83 -7.16 15.18
CA SER A 71 7.72 -6.21 15.11
C SER A 71 7.34 -5.94 13.66
N SER A 72 6.04 -5.79 13.42
CA SER A 72 5.45 -5.50 12.11
C SER A 72 4.04 -4.92 12.27
N ILE A 73 3.43 -4.39 11.21
CA ILE A 73 2.18 -3.62 11.27
C ILE A 73 1.00 -4.50 11.68
N LEU A 74 0.87 -5.71 11.13
CA LEU A 74 -0.24 -6.62 11.42
C LEU A 74 -0.01 -7.47 12.67
N THR A 75 1.23 -7.60 13.14
CA THR A 75 1.54 -8.36 14.36
C THR A 75 1.50 -7.50 15.60
N THR A 76 2.42 -6.54 15.74
CA THR A 76 2.61 -5.76 16.96
C THR A 76 1.98 -4.37 16.86
N ARG A 77 1.99 -3.78 15.66
CA ARG A 77 1.57 -2.38 15.41
C ARG A 77 0.14 -2.23 14.87
N ARG A 78 -0.77 -3.13 15.28
CA ARG A 78 -2.15 -3.21 14.75
C ARG A 78 -2.97 -1.93 14.87
N ARG A 79 -2.63 -1.04 15.82
CA ARG A 79 -3.27 0.28 15.95
C ARG A 79 -3.17 1.14 14.69
N HIS A 80 -2.12 0.95 13.89
CA HIS A 80 -1.91 1.72 12.66
C HIS A 80 -2.62 1.12 11.45
N PHE A 81 -3.11 -0.13 11.54
CA PHE A 81 -3.79 -0.82 10.45
C PHE A 81 -5.03 -0.07 9.97
N TRP A 82 -5.98 0.24 10.86
CA TRP A 82 -7.24 0.87 10.46
C TRP A 82 -7.08 2.27 9.87
N PRO A 83 -6.27 3.18 10.46
CA PRO A 83 -5.96 4.45 9.83
C PRO A 83 -5.38 4.27 8.41
N MET A 84 -4.46 3.32 8.21
CA MET A 84 -3.88 3.05 6.88
C MET A 84 -4.94 2.57 5.90
N VAL A 85 -5.81 1.63 6.30
CA VAL A 85 -6.90 1.14 5.44
C VAL A 85 -7.83 2.28 5.04
N ILE A 86 -8.29 3.09 6.01
CA ILE A 86 -9.24 4.19 5.77
C ILE A 86 -8.64 5.23 4.83
N TRP A 87 -7.40 5.64 5.05
CA TRP A 87 -6.72 6.59 4.18
C TRP A 87 -6.47 5.99 2.80
N SER A 88 -6.05 4.73 2.72
CA SER A 88 -5.81 4.04 1.44
C SER A 88 -7.07 4.00 0.59
N ILE A 89 -8.20 3.60 1.19
CA ILE A 89 -9.52 3.58 0.54
C ILE A 89 -9.90 4.99 0.07
N THR A 90 -9.76 5.99 0.94
CA THR A 90 -10.08 7.39 0.61
C THR A 90 -9.29 7.90 -0.59
N PHE A 91 -7.97 7.68 -0.60
CA PHE A 91 -7.10 8.10 -1.69
C PHE A 91 -7.46 7.40 -3.00
N TRP A 92 -7.68 6.09 -3.00
CA TRP A 92 -7.99 5.35 -4.22
C TRP A 92 -9.38 5.63 -4.77
N TYR A 93 -10.38 5.85 -3.91
CA TYR A 93 -11.69 6.30 -4.38
C TYR A 93 -11.66 7.72 -4.94
N LEU A 94 -10.78 8.59 -4.44
CA LEU A 94 -10.54 9.90 -5.07
C LEU A 94 -9.99 9.71 -6.49
N PHE A 95 -8.99 8.85 -6.69
CA PHE A 95 -8.46 8.55 -8.02
C PHE A 95 -9.50 7.88 -8.93
N GLU A 96 -10.34 7.00 -8.38
CA GLU A 96 -11.44 6.38 -9.13
C GLU A 96 -12.45 7.42 -9.61
N ALA A 97 -12.85 8.37 -8.75
CA ALA A 97 -13.73 9.46 -9.12
C ALA A 97 -13.12 10.38 -10.19
N LEU A 98 -11.81 10.64 -10.10
CA LEU A 98 -11.08 11.39 -11.12
C LEU A 98 -10.97 10.60 -12.43
N ASN A 99 -10.76 9.29 -12.36
CA ASN A 99 -10.74 8.42 -13.53
C ASN A 99 -12.09 8.43 -14.28
N LEU A 100 -13.23 8.51 -13.58
CA LEU A 100 -14.53 8.69 -14.23
C LEU A 100 -14.62 9.98 -15.06
N ARG A 101 -13.92 11.04 -14.63
CA ARG A 101 -13.83 12.31 -15.38
C ARG A 101 -12.85 12.24 -16.54
N TYR A 102 -11.72 11.57 -16.35
CA TYR A 102 -10.67 11.47 -17.36
C TYR A 102 -10.97 10.40 -18.42
N GLN A 103 -11.76 9.39 -18.05
CA GLN A 103 -11.97 8.17 -18.82
C GLN A 103 -10.64 7.49 -19.22
N ASN A 104 -9.65 7.53 -18.32
CA ASN A 104 -8.30 7.01 -18.59
C ASN A 104 -8.28 5.49 -18.67
N TRP A 105 -9.01 4.80 -17.80
CA TRP A 105 -9.14 3.34 -17.82
C TRP A 105 -10.53 2.87 -17.44
N TYR A 106 -10.83 1.62 -17.81
CA TYR A 106 -12.02 0.90 -17.38
C TYR A 106 -11.64 -0.51 -16.95
N TYR A 107 -12.39 -1.08 -16.01
CA TYR A 107 -12.13 -2.42 -15.50
C TYR A 107 -12.74 -3.47 -16.44
N VAL A 108 -11.91 -4.37 -16.97
CA VAL A 108 -12.35 -5.57 -17.68
C VAL A 108 -12.53 -6.70 -16.66
N GLY A 109 -13.65 -7.43 -16.74
CA GLY A 109 -13.93 -8.54 -15.82
C GLY A 109 -14.39 -8.10 -14.42
N ALA A 110 -14.88 -6.86 -14.26
CA ALA A 110 -15.45 -6.41 -13.00
C ALA A 110 -16.68 -7.23 -12.58
N PHE A 111 -16.96 -7.28 -11.27
CA PHE A 111 -18.15 -7.94 -10.75
C PHE A 111 -19.42 -7.27 -11.30
N GLN A 112 -20.32 -8.06 -11.89
CA GLN A 112 -21.60 -7.55 -12.39
C GLN A 112 -22.51 -7.07 -11.26
N ASN A 113 -22.42 -7.71 -10.10
CA ASN A 113 -23.13 -7.28 -8.91
C ASN A 113 -22.40 -6.09 -8.27
N LEU A 114 -23.05 -4.92 -8.29
CA LEU A 114 -22.49 -3.66 -7.76
C LEU A 114 -22.09 -3.77 -6.29
N PHE A 115 -22.89 -4.43 -5.45
CA PHE A 115 -22.57 -4.59 -4.03
C PHE A 115 -21.28 -5.40 -3.84
N ILE A 116 -21.13 -6.51 -4.57
CA ILE A 116 -19.91 -7.32 -4.55
C ILE A 116 -18.72 -6.51 -5.08
N GLY A 117 -18.92 -5.74 -6.15
CA GLY A 117 -17.90 -4.85 -6.72
C GLY A 117 -17.42 -3.79 -5.72
N TYR A 118 -18.32 -3.14 -4.99
CA TYR A 118 -17.95 -2.16 -3.96
C TYR A 118 -17.22 -2.79 -2.78
N VAL A 119 -17.69 -3.94 -2.29
CA VAL A 119 -17.01 -4.68 -1.22
C VAL A 119 -15.61 -5.08 -1.67
N PHE A 120 -15.48 -5.62 -2.88
CA PHE A 120 -14.18 -5.95 -3.46
C PHE A 120 -13.28 -4.71 -3.60
N GLY A 121 -13.82 -3.60 -4.10
CA GLY A 121 -13.10 -2.32 -4.21
C GLY A 121 -12.57 -1.83 -2.86
N TRP A 122 -13.38 -1.91 -1.80
CA TRP A 122 -12.94 -1.61 -0.43
C TRP A 122 -11.78 -2.50 0.01
N PHE A 123 -11.89 -3.82 -0.20
CA PHE A 123 -10.83 -4.77 0.14
C PHE A 123 -9.55 -4.55 -0.66
N ALA A 124 -9.65 -4.24 -1.94
CA ALA A 124 -8.53 -4.00 -2.83
C ALA A 124 -7.86 -2.64 -2.54
N PHE A 125 -8.62 -1.56 -2.46
CA PHE A 125 -8.07 -0.22 -2.23
C PHE A 125 -7.50 -0.05 -0.83
N GLY A 126 -7.96 -0.82 0.15
CA GLY A 126 -7.40 -0.84 1.50
C GLY A 126 -5.97 -1.38 1.59
N THR A 127 -5.51 -2.18 0.62
CA THR A 127 -4.21 -2.86 0.73
C THR A 127 -3.02 -1.96 0.40
N VAL A 128 -3.21 -0.90 -0.38
CA VAL A 128 -2.07 -0.22 -1.03
C VAL A 128 -1.15 0.46 -0.02
N LEU A 129 -1.68 1.26 0.91
CA LEU A 129 -0.83 1.89 1.93
C LEU A 129 -0.19 0.86 2.86
N ILE A 130 -0.92 -0.21 3.23
CA ILE A 130 -0.37 -1.29 4.04
C ILE A 130 0.80 -1.95 3.32
N GLY A 131 0.60 -2.37 2.07
CA GLY A 131 1.64 -3.00 1.26
C GLY A 131 2.86 -2.09 1.08
N MET A 132 2.65 -0.79 0.85
CA MET A 132 3.73 0.18 0.75
C MET A 132 4.57 0.27 2.03
N PHE A 133 3.93 0.39 3.20
CA PHE A 133 4.64 0.47 4.49
C PHE A 133 5.29 -0.87 4.88
N GLU A 134 4.64 -2.00 4.64
CA GLU A 134 5.24 -3.33 4.84
C GLU A 134 6.47 -3.53 3.95
N THR A 135 6.41 -3.05 2.70
CA THR A 135 7.56 -3.08 1.78
C THR A 135 8.70 -2.23 2.32
N TYR A 136 8.39 -1.02 2.77
CA TYR A 136 9.36 -0.12 3.39
C TYR A 136 10.05 -0.80 4.59
N GLU A 137 9.27 -1.43 5.47
CA GLU A 137 9.81 -2.16 6.62
C GLU A 137 10.71 -3.32 6.19
N ALA A 138 10.29 -4.13 5.22
CA ALA A 138 11.07 -5.26 4.72
C ALA A 138 12.42 -4.80 4.16
N VAL A 139 12.43 -3.73 3.36
CA VAL A 139 13.66 -3.17 2.79
C VAL A 139 14.56 -2.59 3.90
N CYS A 140 13.98 -1.93 4.90
CA CYS A 140 14.73 -1.45 6.07
C CYS A 140 15.35 -2.59 6.88
N VAL A 141 14.62 -3.69 7.08
CA VAL A 141 15.09 -4.89 7.79
C VAL A 141 16.22 -5.59 7.02
N LEU A 142 16.15 -5.58 5.68
CA LEU A 142 17.23 -6.07 4.80
C LEU A 142 18.49 -5.19 4.86
N GLY A 143 18.38 -3.96 5.39
CA GLY A 143 19.53 -3.10 5.62
C GLY A 143 20.03 -2.34 4.39
N PHE A 144 19.22 -2.22 3.33
CA PHE A 144 19.57 -1.52 2.09
C PHE A 144 20.15 -0.11 2.33
N TRP A 145 19.63 0.62 3.33
CA TRP A 145 20.09 1.99 3.67
C TRP A 145 20.89 2.10 4.96
N LYS A 146 21.41 0.99 5.51
CA LYS A 146 22.14 1.00 6.79
C LYS A 146 23.38 1.92 6.77
N ASN A 147 23.95 2.13 5.58
CA ASN A 147 25.15 2.96 5.38
C ASN A 147 24.86 4.35 4.82
N TRP A 148 23.59 4.72 4.60
CA TRP A 148 23.24 6.03 4.09
C TRP A 148 23.40 7.10 5.17
N LYS A 149 24.42 7.95 5.03
CA LYS A 149 24.74 9.04 5.99
C LYS A 149 24.26 10.42 5.51
N GLY A 150 23.21 10.48 4.70
CA GLY A 150 22.62 11.75 4.27
C GLY A 150 22.00 12.48 5.47
N LYS A 151 22.46 13.71 5.75
CA LYS A 151 21.79 14.58 6.72
C LYS A 151 20.49 15.11 6.08
N PRO A 152 19.35 15.10 6.79
CA PRO A 152 18.13 15.71 6.27
C PRO A 152 18.39 17.19 6.00
N ARG A 153 18.20 17.63 4.76
CA ARG A 153 18.39 19.02 4.37
C ARG A 153 17.18 19.81 4.87
N GLN A 154 17.44 20.78 5.73
CA GLN A 154 16.39 21.70 6.17
C GLN A 154 16.17 22.73 5.07
N TYR A 155 14.98 22.70 4.48
CA TYR A 155 14.53 23.72 3.54
C TYR A 155 13.80 24.84 4.29
N ALA A 156 13.80 26.05 3.73
CA ALA A 156 13.01 27.13 4.29
C ALA A 156 11.50 26.79 4.24
N PRO A 157 10.67 27.25 5.20
CA PRO A 157 9.25 26.88 5.25
C PRO A 157 8.48 27.19 3.97
N TRP A 158 8.83 28.27 3.26
CA TRP A 158 8.21 28.65 1.98
C TRP A 158 8.32 27.57 0.91
N VAL A 159 9.38 26.75 0.94
CA VAL A 159 9.59 25.66 -0.03
C VAL A 159 8.49 24.62 0.11
N SER A 160 8.08 24.29 1.35
CA SER A 160 6.97 23.35 1.59
C SER A 160 5.65 23.90 1.04
N TYR A 161 5.35 25.17 1.30
CA TYR A 161 4.15 25.81 0.76
C TYR A 161 4.19 25.92 -0.77
N ALA A 162 5.35 26.17 -1.36
CA ALA A 162 5.53 26.22 -2.80
C ALA A 162 5.26 24.86 -3.45
N TRP A 163 5.76 23.76 -2.87
CA TRP A 163 5.47 22.40 -3.37
C TRP A 163 3.99 22.03 -3.23
N GLN A 164 3.35 22.39 -2.12
CA GLN A 164 1.92 22.18 -1.93
C GLN A 164 1.10 23.00 -2.94
N GLY A 165 1.49 24.26 -3.18
CA GLY A 165 0.86 25.13 -4.18
C GLY A 165 1.05 24.61 -5.60
N LEU A 166 2.23 24.08 -5.92
CA LEU A 166 2.51 23.44 -7.20
C LEU A 166 1.62 22.20 -7.40
N GLY A 167 1.57 21.30 -6.41
CA GLY A 167 0.71 20.12 -6.45
C GLY A 167 -0.77 20.47 -6.57
N LEU A 168 -1.25 21.48 -5.84
CA LEU A 168 -2.62 21.97 -5.96
C LEU A 168 -2.89 22.55 -7.36
N THR A 169 -1.92 23.26 -7.93
CA THR A 169 -2.01 23.79 -9.30
C THR A 169 -2.09 22.66 -10.31
N MET A 170 -1.25 21.64 -10.17
CA MET A 170 -1.22 20.45 -11.03
C MET A 170 -2.53 19.66 -10.96
N LEU A 171 -3.05 19.41 -9.74
CA LEU A 171 -4.36 18.81 -9.51
C LEU A 171 -5.48 19.62 -10.18
N THR A 172 -5.49 20.94 -9.97
CA THR A 172 -6.52 21.82 -10.52
C THR A 172 -6.49 21.81 -12.04
N LEU A 173 -5.30 21.94 -12.64
CA LEU A 173 -5.11 21.87 -14.09
C LEU A 173 -5.55 20.52 -14.65
N SER A 174 -5.23 19.42 -13.98
CA SER A 174 -5.66 18.07 -14.36
C SER A 174 -7.18 17.94 -14.37
N VAL A 175 -7.87 18.52 -13.37
CA VAL A 175 -9.34 18.50 -13.30
C VAL A 175 -9.97 19.41 -14.34
N VAL A 176 -9.46 20.63 -14.54
CA VAL A 176 -10.05 21.62 -15.46
C VAL A 176 -9.82 21.25 -16.93
N PHE A 177 -8.64 20.73 -17.27
CA PHE A 177 -8.27 20.35 -18.64
C PHE A 177 -7.98 18.84 -18.75
N PRO A 178 -9.00 17.98 -18.53
CA PRO A 178 -8.80 16.54 -18.39
C PRO A 178 -8.23 15.89 -19.66
N THR A 179 -8.53 16.41 -20.85
CA THR A 179 -8.06 15.82 -22.11
C THR A 179 -6.55 15.96 -22.33
N TYR A 180 -5.93 17.02 -21.80
CA TYR A 180 -4.52 17.34 -22.08
C TYR A 180 -3.63 17.24 -20.85
N LEU A 181 -4.17 17.58 -19.68
CA LEU A 181 -3.42 17.74 -18.44
C LEU A 181 -3.77 16.67 -17.41
N ALA A 182 -4.55 15.64 -17.75
CA ALA A 182 -4.77 14.47 -16.90
C ALA A 182 -3.49 13.87 -16.30
N PRO A 183 -2.33 13.82 -17.01
CA PRO A 183 -1.10 13.30 -16.41
C PRO A 183 -0.58 14.09 -15.20
N LEU A 184 -0.98 15.37 -15.04
CA LEU A 184 -0.54 16.20 -13.91
C LEU A 184 -1.06 15.70 -12.55
N ILE A 185 -2.06 14.82 -12.53
CA ILE A 185 -2.55 14.21 -11.30
C ILE A 185 -1.49 13.36 -10.57
N TRP A 186 -0.44 12.94 -11.27
CA TRP A 186 0.59 12.04 -10.76
C TRP A 186 1.86 12.73 -10.22
N GLY A 187 1.92 14.07 -10.24
CA GLY A 187 3.13 14.82 -9.88
C GLY A 187 3.01 15.67 -8.63
#